data_AF-Q9C737-F1
#
_entry.id   AF-Q9C737-F1
#
_cell.length_a   1.000
_cell.length_b   1.000
_cell.length_c   1.000
_cell.angle_alpha   90.00
_cell.angle_beta   90.00
_cell.angle_gamma   90.00
#
_symmetry.space_group_name_H-M   'P 1'
#
loop_
_entity.id
_entity.type
_entity.pdbx_description
1 polymer ?
#
loop_
_entity_poly.entity_id
_entity_poly.type
_entity_poly.pdbx_seq_one_letter_code
_entity_poly.pdbx_strand_id
1 'polypeptide(L)'
;MSLRFELKDLEELTSNVKQVQDDLLEEILQINANTEYLCQFLHRSSSKELFKKNVPVVSYDDVRPYIERVANGEPSNIFTGETITNFFLSSGTSGGKQKIFPVNNKYFENMIFIHALCSSTISKYIDGIGEGKVMAFLNTRPFSKTPSGLPVAPLSTSFAMSDYFKNRPSKCYISPDEVILCVDNRQNMY
;
A
#
# COMPACT_ATOMS: atom_id res chain seq x y z
N MET A 1 11.36 -11.65 9.46
CA MET A 1 12.67 -11.03 9.15
C MET A 1 12.63 -9.61 9.66
N SER A 2 13.57 -9.20 10.54
CA SER A 2 13.76 -7.78 10.84
C SER A 2 14.54 -7.20 9.67
N LEU A 3 13.85 -6.50 8.77
CA LEU A 3 14.50 -5.67 7.75
C LEU A 3 15.18 -4.52 8.49
N ARG A 4 16.49 -4.64 8.73
CA ARG A 4 17.32 -3.51 9.14
C ARG A 4 17.73 -2.79 7.86
N PHE A 5 17.13 -1.62 7.63
CA PHE A 5 17.55 -0.71 6.57
C PHE A 5 18.65 0.19 7.10
N GLU A 6 19.76 0.26 6.38
CA GLU A 6 20.87 1.13 6.70
C GLU A 6 20.75 2.46 5.95
N LEU A 7 21.37 3.52 6.46
CA LEU A 7 21.43 4.81 5.77
C LEU A 7 22.12 4.71 4.40
N LYS A 8 22.94 3.69 4.18
CA LYS A 8 23.54 3.38 2.87
C LYS A 8 22.50 3.02 1.83
N ASP A 9 21.43 2.31 2.22
CA ASP A 9 20.34 1.95 1.31
C ASP A 9 19.61 3.21 0.85
N LEU A 10 19.44 4.20 1.74
CA LEU A 10 18.87 5.50 1.37
C LEU A 10 19.75 6.22 0.34
N GLU A 11 21.05 6.27 0.56
CA GLU A 11 22.00 6.94 -0.33
C GLU A 11 22.07 6.28 -1.71
N GLU A 12 22.01 4.94 -1.77
CA GLU A 12 21.95 4.20 -3.02
C GLU A 12 20.68 4.52 -3.80
N LEU A 13 19.53 4.55 -3.12
CA LEU A 13 18.24 4.86 -3.74
C LEU A 13 18.16 6.30 -4.25
N THR A 14 18.74 7.27 -3.53
CA THR A 14 18.75 8.68 -3.92
C THR A 14 19.83 9.02 -4.96
N SER A 15 20.91 8.24 -5.02
CA SER A 15 21.97 8.41 -6.04
C SER A 15 21.59 7.81 -7.39
N ASN A 16 20.77 6.74 -7.41
CA ASN A 16 20.41 5.99 -8.62
C ASN A 16 18.96 6.21 -9.07
N VAL A 17 18.33 7.33 -8.70
CA VAL A 17 16.89 7.60 -8.88
C VAL A 17 16.38 7.28 -10.29
N LYS A 18 17.12 7.69 -11.33
CA LYS A 18 16.70 7.43 -12.71
C LYS A 18 16.62 5.94 -13.02
N GLN A 19 17.64 5.17 -12.65
CA GLN A 19 17.68 3.73 -12.91
C GLN A 19 16.59 3.02 -12.13
N VAL A 20 16.47 3.33 -10.82
CA VAL A 20 15.44 2.76 -9.94
C VAL A 20 14.02 3.01 -10.47
N GLN A 21 13.73 4.21 -10.98
CA GLN A 21 12.42 4.52 -11.57
C GLN A 21 12.19 3.83 -12.92
N ASP A 22 13.24 3.67 -13.73
CA ASP A 22 13.16 3.00 -15.03
C ASP A 22 12.89 1.50 -14.84
N ASP A 23 13.61 0.85 -13.91
CA ASP A 23 13.43 -0.55 -13.55
C ASP A 23 12.05 -0.82 -12.94
N LEU A 24 11.58 0.05 -12.04
CA LEU A 24 10.26 -0.09 -11.43
C LEU A 24 9.13 0.03 -12.46
N LEU A 25 9.23 0.98 -13.40
CA LEU A 25 8.25 1.10 -14.48
C LEU A 25 8.28 -0.15 -15.37
N GLU A 26 9.46 -0.66 -15.71
CA GLU A 26 9.57 -1.88 -16.49
C GLU A 26 8.94 -3.09 -15.77
N GLU A 27 9.22 -3.30 -14.47
CA GLU A 27 8.59 -4.36 -13.65
C GLU A 27 7.06 -4.26 -13.72
N ILE A 28 6.50 -3.07 -13.45
CA ILE A 28 5.06 -2.82 -13.48
C ILE A 28 4.48 -3.10 -14.86
N LEU A 29 5.14 -2.66 -15.94
CA LEU A 29 4.64 -2.86 -17.29
C LEU A 29 4.74 -4.34 -17.71
N GLN A 30 5.82 -5.05 -17.39
CA GLN A 30 5.97 -6.47 -17.71
C GLN A 30 4.87 -7.31 -17.07
N ILE A 31 4.52 -7.04 -15.81
CA ILE A 31 3.44 -7.73 -15.10
C ILE A 31 2.08 -7.41 -15.72
N ASN A 32 1.86 -6.17 -16.15
CA ASN A 32 0.52 -5.66 -16.46
C ASN A 32 0.23 -5.46 -17.96
N ALA A 33 1.20 -5.64 -18.85
CA ALA A 33 1.06 -5.34 -20.29
C ALA A 33 -0.06 -6.12 -20.98
N ASN A 34 -0.43 -7.30 -20.45
CA ASN A 34 -1.51 -8.15 -20.96
C ASN A 34 -2.88 -7.89 -20.30
N THR A 35 -2.97 -6.95 -19.36
CA THR A 35 -4.24 -6.59 -18.70
C THR A 35 -5.16 -5.85 -19.67
N GLU A 36 -6.48 -5.93 -19.46
CA GLU A 36 -7.46 -5.22 -20.30
C GLU A 36 -7.14 -3.72 -20.40
N TYR A 37 -6.80 -3.09 -19.26
CA TYR A 37 -6.53 -1.67 -19.17
C TYR A 37 -5.28 -1.22 -19.93
N LEU A 38 -4.17 -1.95 -19.86
CA LEU A 38 -2.94 -1.56 -20.58
C LEU A 38 -2.90 -2.05 -22.02
N CYS A 39 -3.55 -3.18 -22.33
CA CYS A 39 -3.55 -3.75 -23.67
C CYS A 39 -4.13 -2.80 -24.72
N GLN A 40 -5.14 -1.99 -24.36
CA GLN A 40 -5.74 -0.97 -25.24
C GLN A 40 -4.78 0.18 -25.59
N PHE A 41 -3.75 0.45 -24.79
CA PHE A 41 -2.80 1.55 -25.01
C PHE A 41 -1.43 1.09 -25.50
N LEU A 42 -0.99 -0.10 -25.05
CA LEU A 42 0.38 -0.59 -25.26
C LEU A 42 0.46 -1.83 -26.13
N HIS A 43 -0.65 -2.47 -26.45
CA HIS A 43 -0.69 -3.68 -27.28
C HIS A 43 0.35 -4.74 -26.83
N ARG A 44 0.41 -5.01 -25.53
CA ARG A 44 1.35 -5.94 -24.87
C ARG A 44 2.82 -5.50 -24.82
N SER A 45 3.12 -4.26 -25.16
CA SER A 45 4.47 -3.70 -25.00
C SER A 45 4.73 -3.28 -23.54
N SER A 46 5.98 -3.46 -23.08
CA SER A 46 6.52 -2.90 -21.84
C SER A 46 7.39 -1.65 -22.07
N SER A 47 7.32 -1.04 -23.27
CA SER A 47 8.16 0.11 -23.61
C SER A 47 7.77 1.38 -22.84
N LYS A 48 8.74 1.95 -22.11
CA LYS A 48 8.61 3.26 -21.45
C LYS A 48 8.21 4.39 -22.40
N GLU A 49 8.72 4.39 -23.63
CA GLU A 49 8.40 5.43 -24.61
C GLU A 49 6.94 5.30 -25.11
N LEU A 50 6.46 4.08 -25.34
CA LEU A 50 5.04 3.85 -25.65
C LEU A 50 4.14 4.16 -24.45
N PHE A 51 4.57 3.83 -23.23
CA PHE A 51 3.86 4.21 -22.00
C PHE A 51 3.60 5.72 -21.93
N LYS A 52 4.66 6.53 -22.05
CA LYS A 52 4.54 7.99 -22.02
C LYS A 52 3.67 8.55 -23.16
N LYS A 53 3.72 7.92 -24.33
CA LYS A 53 3.01 8.39 -25.52
C LYS A 53 1.52 8.04 -25.51
N ASN A 54 1.18 6.84 -25.04
CA ASN A 54 -0.15 6.25 -25.26
C ASN A 54 -1.00 6.12 -24.00
N VAL A 55 -0.40 5.99 -22.81
CA VAL A 55 -1.17 5.83 -21.57
C VAL A 55 -1.56 7.20 -21.03
N PRO A 56 -2.87 7.51 -20.90
CA PRO A 56 -3.32 8.82 -20.47
C PRO A 56 -3.07 9.04 -18.97
N VAL A 57 -2.87 10.31 -18.59
CA VAL A 57 -2.99 10.73 -17.19
C VAL A 57 -4.47 10.74 -16.83
N VAL A 58 -4.85 9.98 -15.79
CA VAL A 58 -6.25 9.72 -15.43
C VAL A 58 -6.59 10.19 -14.02
N SER A 59 -7.87 10.49 -13.81
CA SER A 59 -8.48 10.68 -12.49
C SER A 59 -9.06 9.37 -11.95
N TYR A 60 -9.54 9.38 -10.70
CA TYR A 60 -10.26 8.23 -10.14
C TYR A 60 -11.50 7.87 -10.95
N ASP A 61 -12.18 8.86 -11.53
CA ASP A 61 -13.46 8.65 -12.19
C ASP A 61 -13.29 7.90 -13.52
N ASP A 62 -12.16 8.11 -14.20
CA ASP A 62 -11.79 7.42 -15.45
C ASP A 62 -11.50 5.93 -15.21
N VAL A 63 -10.94 5.57 -14.05
CA VAL A 63 -10.56 4.18 -13.73
C VAL A 63 -11.57 3.46 -12.84
N ARG A 64 -12.50 4.18 -12.23
CA ARG A 64 -13.52 3.62 -11.33
C ARG A 64 -14.26 2.43 -11.95
N PRO A 65 -14.69 2.44 -13.23
CA PRO A 65 -15.40 1.30 -13.81
C PRO A 65 -14.59 -0.01 -13.72
N TYR A 66 -13.27 0.04 -13.93
CA TYR A 66 -12.39 -1.13 -13.81
C TYR A 66 -12.26 -1.61 -12.36
N ILE A 67 -12.15 -0.67 -11.41
CA ILE A 67 -12.09 -0.97 -9.97
C ILE A 67 -13.39 -1.63 -9.49
N GLU A 68 -14.55 -1.10 -9.90
CA GLU A 68 -15.86 -1.62 -9.52
C GLU A 68 -16.11 -3.02 -10.06
N ARG A 69 -15.65 -3.33 -11.28
CA ARG A 69 -15.74 -4.69 -11.85
C ARG A 69 -15.02 -5.72 -10.97
N VAL A 70 -13.79 -5.44 -10.53
CA VAL A 70 -13.04 -6.32 -9.61
C VAL A 70 -13.71 -6.39 -8.23
N ALA A 71 -14.19 -5.25 -7.72
CA ALA A 71 -14.96 -5.23 -6.47
C ALA A 71 -16.25 -6.08 -6.56
N ASN A 72 -16.85 -6.20 -7.75
CA ASN A 72 -18.04 -6.99 -8.02
C ASN A 72 -17.77 -8.46 -8.36
N GLY A 73 -16.51 -8.87 -8.50
CA GLY A 73 -16.13 -10.29 -8.62
C GLY A 73 -15.46 -10.67 -9.93
N GLU A 74 -15.23 -9.70 -10.82
CA GLU A 74 -14.39 -9.97 -11.99
C GLU A 74 -12.90 -10.14 -11.61
N PRO A 75 -12.13 -10.90 -12.40
CA PRO A 75 -10.71 -11.14 -12.13
C PRO A 75 -9.88 -9.84 -12.19
N SER A 76 -8.77 -9.80 -11.43
CA SER A 76 -7.91 -8.60 -11.35
C SER A 76 -7.16 -8.27 -12.63
N ASN A 77 -7.02 -9.23 -13.56
CA ASN A 77 -6.38 -9.05 -14.87
C ASN A 77 -7.07 -8.01 -15.77
N ILE A 78 -8.19 -7.43 -15.33
CA ILE A 78 -8.72 -6.18 -15.85
C ILE A 78 -7.67 -5.06 -15.84
N PHE A 79 -6.90 -4.91 -14.76
CA PHE A 79 -5.91 -3.82 -14.66
C PHE A 79 -4.59 -4.23 -14.00
N THR A 80 -4.50 -5.41 -13.38
CA THR A 80 -3.26 -5.92 -12.82
C THR A 80 -3.08 -7.42 -13.02
N GLY A 81 -1.85 -7.85 -13.33
CA GLY A 81 -1.46 -9.26 -13.35
C GLY A 81 -1.32 -9.87 -11.94
N GLU A 82 -1.39 -9.06 -10.88
CA GLU A 82 -1.28 -9.49 -9.50
C GLU A 82 -2.65 -9.71 -8.84
N THR A 83 -2.70 -10.57 -7.83
CA THR A 83 -3.93 -10.79 -7.04
C THR A 83 -4.20 -9.62 -6.12
N ILE A 84 -5.41 -9.05 -6.19
CA ILE A 84 -5.89 -8.05 -5.23
C ILE A 84 -6.34 -8.76 -3.95
N THR A 85 -5.81 -8.35 -2.80
CA THR A 85 -6.11 -8.94 -1.49
C THR A 85 -7.16 -8.14 -0.72
N ASN A 86 -7.22 -6.83 -0.93
CA ASN A 86 -8.18 -5.93 -0.29
C ASN A 86 -8.32 -4.61 -1.08
N PHE A 87 -9.24 -3.76 -0.65
CA PHE A 87 -9.29 -2.37 -1.07
C PHE A 87 -9.01 -1.42 0.10
N PHE A 88 -8.27 -0.35 -0.15
CA PHE A 88 -8.17 0.78 0.78
C PHE A 88 -9.29 1.76 0.55
N LEU A 89 -9.95 2.15 1.65
CA LEU A 89 -10.91 3.23 1.67
C LEU A 89 -10.18 4.56 1.87
N SER A 90 -10.19 5.41 0.86
CA SER A 90 -9.65 6.76 0.95
C SER A 90 -10.60 7.69 1.69
N SER A 91 -10.06 8.70 2.38
CA SER A 91 -10.84 9.83 2.89
C SER A 91 -11.40 10.72 1.77
N GLY A 92 -10.78 10.70 0.58
CA GLY A 92 -11.27 11.40 -0.60
C GLY A 92 -12.53 10.76 -1.16
N THR A 93 -13.50 11.59 -1.57
CA THR A 93 -14.77 11.15 -2.13
C THR A 93 -14.87 11.47 -3.63
N SER A 94 -15.71 10.72 -4.33
CA SER A 94 -16.22 11.08 -5.66
C SER A 94 -17.70 10.72 -5.73
N GLY A 95 -18.54 11.68 -6.16
CA GLY A 95 -20.01 11.52 -6.13
C GLY A 95 -20.59 11.24 -4.74
N GLY A 96 -19.97 11.77 -3.68
CA GLY A 96 -20.42 11.55 -2.29
C GLY A 96 -20.03 10.20 -1.68
N LYS A 97 -19.43 9.28 -2.44
CA LYS A 97 -18.90 8.01 -1.94
C LYS A 97 -17.39 8.08 -1.78
N GLN A 98 -16.85 7.46 -0.74
CA GLN A 98 -15.40 7.33 -0.57
C GLN A 98 -14.79 6.49 -1.68
N LYS A 99 -13.62 6.90 -2.14
CA LYS A 99 -12.86 6.17 -3.17
C LYS A 99 -12.28 4.88 -2.59
N ILE A 100 -12.31 3.81 -3.37
CA ILE A 100 -11.64 2.55 -3.02
C ILE A 100 -10.46 2.32 -3.95
N PHE A 101 -9.31 1.94 -3.41
CA PHE A 101 -8.11 1.66 -4.20
C PHE A 101 -7.72 0.19 -4.06
N PRO A 102 -7.44 -0.53 -5.16
CA PRO A 102 -7.03 -1.92 -5.11
C PRO A 102 -5.63 -2.05 -4.50
N VAL A 103 -5.42 -3.11 -3.72
CA VAL A 103 -4.19 -3.34 -2.95
C VAL A 103 -3.82 -4.81 -2.97
N ASN A 104 -2.53 -5.08 -2.94
CA ASN A 104 -1.97 -6.39 -2.68
C ASN A 104 -0.86 -6.32 -1.61
N ASN A 105 -0.24 -7.46 -1.34
CA ASN A 105 0.79 -7.60 -0.31
C ASN A 105 2.05 -6.74 -0.56
N LYS A 106 2.40 -6.46 -1.83
CA LYS A 106 3.53 -5.58 -2.20
C LYS A 106 3.41 -4.20 -1.56
N TYR A 107 2.18 -3.69 -1.41
CA TYR A 107 1.94 -2.41 -0.73
C TYR A 107 2.41 -2.45 0.74
N PHE A 108 2.07 -3.52 1.47
CA PHE A 108 2.44 -3.63 2.89
C PHE A 108 3.94 -3.90 3.07
N GLU A 109 4.57 -4.62 2.15
CA GLU A 109 6.04 -4.77 2.09
C GLU A 109 6.73 -3.41 1.92
N ASN A 110 6.27 -2.60 0.96
CA ASN A 110 6.76 -1.24 0.76
C ASN A 110 6.51 -0.35 1.98
N MET A 111 5.39 -0.53 2.70
CA MET A 111 5.14 0.23 3.92
C MET A 111 6.12 -0.11 5.05
N ILE A 112 6.44 -1.40 5.24
CA ILE A 112 7.45 -1.81 6.22
C ILE A 112 8.82 -1.25 5.85
N PHE A 113 9.17 -1.30 4.56
CA PHE A 113 10.38 -0.68 4.04
C PHE A 113 10.48 0.80 4.45
N ILE A 114 9.41 1.58 4.20
CA ILE A 114 9.37 3.01 4.54
C ILE A 114 9.46 3.21 6.06
N HIS A 115 8.75 2.41 6.87
CA HIS A 115 8.83 2.50 8.33
C HIS A 115 10.23 2.22 8.86
N ALA A 116 10.93 1.22 8.32
CA ALA A 116 12.29 0.90 8.70
C ALA A 116 13.25 2.04 8.32
N LEU A 117 13.11 2.60 7.12
CA LEU A 117 13.88 3.76 6.67
C LEU A 117 13.68 4.99 7.57
N CYS A 118 12.42 5.31 7.91
CA CYS A 118 12.10 6.38 8.85
C CYS A 118 12.73 6.15 10.22
N SER A 119 12.62 4.92 10.76
CA SER A 119 13.23 4.55 12.04
C SER A 119 14.74 4.77 12.04
N SER A 120 15.44 4.28 11.02
CA SER A 120 16.90 4.42 10.88
C SER A 120 17.32 5.88 10.71
N THR A 121 16.51 6.68 10.01
CA THR A 121 16.76 8.10 9.82
C THR A 121 16.62 8.87 11.14
N ILE A 122 15.57 8.61 11.93
CA ILE A 122 15.35 9.29 13.20
C ILE A 122 16.47 8.93 14.20
N SER A 123 16.89 7.66 14.25
CA SER A 123 17.98 7.23 15.16
C SER A 123 19.33 7.92 14.90
N LYS A 124 19.51 8.57 13.74
CA LYS A 124 20.70 9.39 13.47
C LYS A 124 20.73 10.69 14.28
N TYR A 125 19.57 11.21 14.66
CA TYR A 125 19.43 12.51 15.29
C TYR A 125 18.95 12.45 16.74
N ILE A 126 18.45 11.29 17.18
CA ILE A 126 17.91 11.09 18.54
C ILE A 126 18.56 9.85 19.14
N ASP A 127 19.54 10.08 20.01
CA ASP A 127 20.20 9.03 20.78
C ASP A 127 19.21 8.34 21.74
N GLY A 128 19.40 7.04 21.96
CA GLY A 128 18.58 6.25 22.89
C GLY A 128 17.15 5.97 22.45
N ILE A 129 16.73 6.38 21.23
CA ILE A 129 15.34 6.19 20.77
C ILE A 129 14.90 4.71 20.73
N GLY A 130 15.84 3.79 20.51
CA GLY A 130 15.58 2.35 20.51
C GLY A 130 15.46 1.71 21.89
N GLU A 131 15.78 2.44 22.97
CA GLU A 131 15.74 1.94 24.35
C GLU A 131 14.37 2.12 25.01
N GLY A 132 13.54 3.02 24.46
CA GLY A 132 12.20 3.33 24.97
C GLY A 132 11.07 2.56 24.29
N LYS A 133 9.84 2.96 24.63
CA LYS A 133 8.61 2.54 23.95
C LYS A 133 7.90 3.75 23.32
N VAL A 134 7.15 3.50 22.27
CA VAL A 134 6.37 4.50 21.55
C VAL A 134 4.96 4.56 22.14
N MET A 135 4.56 5.74 22.60
CA MET A 135 3.16 6.06 22.88
C MET A 135 2.50 6.52 21.57
N ALA A 136 1.65 5.67 20.99
CA ALA A 136 0.92 5.98 19.76
C ALA A 136 -0.55 5.62 19.91
N PHE A 137 -1.43 6.56 19.55
CA PHE A 137 -2.88 6.38 19.56
C PHE A 137 -3.35 5.83 18.20
N LEU A 138 -3.26 4.51 18.05
CA LEU A 138 -3.64 3.80 16.84
C LEU A 138 -5.08 3.30 16.95
N ASN A 139 -5.90 3.66 15.97
CA ASN A 139 -7.31 3.30 15.92
C ASN A 139 -7.56 2.35 14.74
N THR A 140 -8.29 1.26 14.98
CA THR A 140 -8.81 0.38 13.93
C THR A 140 -10.31 0.57 13.74
N ARG A 141 -10.79 0.22 12.54
CA ARG A 141 -12.20 0.27 12.17
C ARG A 141 -12.65 -1.12 11.72
N PRO A 142 -13.95 -1.46 11.85
CA PRO A 142 -14.45 -2.68 11.24
C PRO A 142 -14.25 -2.65 9.72
N PHE A 143 -13.88 -3.79 9.14
CA PHE A 143 -13.89 -3.95 7.69
C PHE A 143 -15.31 -3.96 7.16
N SER A 144 -15.54 -3.27 6.05
CA SER A 144 -16.64 -3.62 5.15
C SER A 144 -16.14 -4.62 4.09
N LYS A 145 -17.04 -5.10 3.23
CA LYS A 145 -16.70 -6.01 2.14
C LYS A 145 -17.28 -5.49 0.83
N THR A 146 -16.56 -5.70 -0.26
CA THR A 146 -17.11 -5.56 -1.61
C THR A 146 -18.10 -6.70 -1.90
N PRO A 147 -18.91 -6.62 -2.97
CA PRO A 147 -19.77 -7.73 -3.38
C PRO A 147 -19.01 -9.04 -3.68
N SER A 148 -17.76 -8.96 -4.14
CA SER A 148 -16.88 -10.12 -4.30
C SER A 148 -16.36 -10.74 -2.99
N GLY A 149 -16.63 -10.09 -1.86
CA GLY A 149 -16.18 -10.52 -0.53
C GLY A 149 -14.81 -9.97 -0.12
N LEU A 150 -14.15 -9.19 -0.97
CA LEU A 150 -12.85 -8.57 -0.65
C LEU A 150 -13.01 -7.53 0.47
N PRO A 151 -12.12 -7.51 1.47
CA PRO A 151 -12.21 -6.58 2.58
C PRO A 151 -11.92 -5.14 2.14
N VAL A 152 -12.62 -4.18 2.74
CA VAL A 152 -12.45 -2.74 2.51
C VAL A 152 -12.29 -2.04 3.86
N ALA A 153 -11.20 -1.30 4.02
CA ALA A 153 -10.96 -0.47 5.20
C ALA A 153 -9.96 0.66 4.91
N PRO A 154 -9.90 1.71 5.75
CA PRO A 154 -8.83 2.69 5.68
C PRO A 154 -7.45 2.04 5.80
N LEU A 155 -6.44 2.70 5.22
CA LEU A 155 -5.07 2.19 5.17
C LEU A 155 -4.53 1.75 6.54
N SER A 156 -4.71 2.61 7.56
CA SER A 156 -4.23 2.35 8.92
C SER A 156 -4.82 1.06 9.51
N THR A 157 -6.13 0.84 9.32
CA THR A 157 -6.83 -0.38 9.75
C THR A 157 -6.29 -1.59 9.01
N SER A 158 -6.18 -1.50 7.67
CA SER A 158 -5.70 -2.61 6.86
C SER A 158 -4.28 -3.02 7.23
N PHE A 159 -3.39 -2.07 7.50
CA PHE A 159 -2.04 -2.35 7.97
C PHE A 159 -2.03 -2.95 9.38
N ALA A 160 -2.70 -2.33 10.35
CA ALA A 160 -2.75 -2.84 11.73
C ALA A 160 -3.30 -4.28 11.80
N MET A 161 -4.29 -4.60 10.97
CA MET A 161 -4.92 -5.92 10.91
C MET A 161 -4.14 -6.94 10.09
N SER A 162 -3.11 -6.52 9.34
CA SER A 162 -2.27 -7.40 8.54
C SER A 162 -1.27 -8.20 9.38
N ASP A 163 -0.80 -9.31 8.83
CA ASP A 163 0.25 -10.12 9.46
C ASP A 163 1.58 -9.37 9.58
N TYR A 164 1.81 -8.37 8.72
CA TYR A 164 2.98 -7.50 8.78
C TYR A 164 3.05 -6.69 10.10
N PHE A 165 1.91 -6.21 10.60
CA PHE A 165 1.85 -5.51 11.88
C PHE A 165 1.82 -6.49 13.06
N LYS A 166 1.02 -7.55 12.96
CA LYS A 166 0.84 -8.54 14.04
C LYS A 166 2.12 -9.33 14.34
N ASN A 167 2.89 -9.68 13.30
CA ASN A 167 4.14 -10.44 13.41
C ASN A 167 5.38 -9.54 13.31
N ARG A 168 5.24 -8.24 13.61
CA ARG A 168 6.36 -7.30 13.60
C ARG A 168 7.47 -7.76 14.56
N PRO A 169 8.75 -7.51 14.24
CA PRO A 169 9.88 -8.07 15.00
C PRO A 169 10.00 -7.55 16.44
N SER A 170 9.42 -6.39 16.75
CA SER A 170 9.48 -5.78 18.09
C SER A 170 8.13 -5.19 18.52
N LYS A 171 7.70 -5.47 19.75
CA LYS A 171 6.57 -4.79 20.40
C LYS A 171 7.01 -3.43 20.97
N CYS A 172 7.24 -2.47 20.09
CA CYS A 172 7.74 -1.14 20.45
C CYS A 172 6.67 -0.22 21.06
N TYR A 173 5.38 -0.54 20.92
CA TYR A 173 4.30 0.30 21.45
C TYR A 173 4.06 0.06 22.95
N ILE A 174 3.62 1.10 23.65
CA ILE A 174 3.12 0.97 25.03
C ILE A 174 1.79 0.22 25.05
N SER A 175 0.91 0.48 24.07
CA SER A 175 -0.39 -0.17 23.94
C SER A 175 -0.25 -1.64 23.52
N PRO A 176 -0.91 -2.59 24.20
CA PRO A 176 -1.03 -3.97 23.73
C PRO A 176 -1.68 -4.04 22.35
N ASP A 177 -1.39 -5.11 21.60
CA ASP A 177 -1.96 -5.31 20.27
C ASP A 177 -3.48 -5.44 20.34
N GLU A 178 -4.02 -6.04 21.40
CA GLU A 178 -5.44 -6.18 21.65
C GLU A 178 -6.15 -4.83 21.79
N VAL A 179 -5.49 -3.84 22.40
CA VAL A 179 -5.99 -2.46 22.50
C VAL A 179 -5.96 -1.81 21.13
N ILE A 180 -4.82 -1.87 20.43
CA ILE A 180 -4.65 -1.29 19.09
C ILE A 180 -5.67 -1.85 18.09
N LEU A 181 -5.96 -3.16 18.16
CA LEU A 181 -6.86 -3.85 17.25
C LEU A 181 -8.34 -3.75 17.67
N CYS A 182 -8.66 -3.16 18.81
CA CYS A 182 -10.03 -2.94 19.26
C CYS A 182 -10.78 -1.95 18.33
N VAL A 183 -11.86 -2.43 17.71
CA VAL A 183 -12.67 -1.65 16.76
C VAL A 183 -13.62 -0.65 17.44
N ASP A 184 -13.84 -0.79 18.75
CA ASP A 184 -14.54 0.21 19.56
C ASP A 184 -13.56 1.30 19.99
N ASN A 185 -13.58 2.42 19.26
CA ASN A 185 -12.66 3.54 19.51
C ASN A 185 -12.82 4.16 20.91
N ARG A 186 -13.97 4.00 21.59
CA ARG A 186 -14.14 4.50 22.96
C ARG A 186 -13.35 3.65 23.95
N GLN A 187 -13.34 2.34 23.75
CA GLN A 187 -12.57 1.40 24.58
C GLN A 187 -11.09 1.38 24.19
N ASN A 188 -10.75 1.49 22.91
CA ASN A 188 -9.37 1.59 22.44
C ASN A 188 -8.64 2.82 23.01
N MET A 189 -9.35 3.94 23.16
CA MET A 189 -8.78 5.19 23.61
C MET A 189 -8.71 5.35 25.13
N TYR A 190 -9.54 4.60 25.86
CA TYR A 190 -9.54 4.54 27.33
C TYR A 190 -8.43 3.62 27.83
#